data_AF-A0A976LCD6-F1
#
_entry.id   AF-A0A976LCD6-F1
#
_cell.length_a   1.000
_cell.length_b   1.000
_cell.length_c   1.000
_cell.angle_alpha   90.00
_cell.angle_beta   90.00
_cell.angle_gamma   90.00
#
_symmetry.space_group_name_H-M   'P 1'
#
loop_
_entity.id
_entity.type
_entity.pdbx_description
1 polymer ?
#
loop_
_entity_poly.entity_id
_entity_poly.type
_entity_poly.pdbx_seq_one_letter_code
_entity_poly.pdbx_strand_id
1 'polypeptide(L)'
;DWVNHCRIIAHFNSHDSEGASLYRYAFGTLPGHKPTGEERFMIEFDTAGRVWYDVRAFSKFRHPLVRLVTPVAKSMQSRFARESIEAMRQAVAKELSSCKSSS
;
A
#
# COMPACT_ATOMS: atom_id res chain seq x y z
N ASP A 1 -26.12 -9.12 7.69
CA ASP A 1 -25.07 -9.22 6.66
C ASP A 1 -23.95 -8.22 6.91
N TRP A 2 -22.76 -8.73 7.23
CA TRP A 2 -21.54 -7.92 7.35
C TRP A 2 -21.08 -7.53 5.94
N VAL A 3 -21.50 -6.37 5.45
CA VAL A 3 -21.02 -5.84 4.17
C VAL A 3 -19.59 -5.38 4.37
N ASN A 4 -18.64 -6.02 3.68
CA ASN A 4 -17.24 -5.58 3.71
C ASN A 4 -17.17 -4.16 3.13
N HIS A 5 -16.83 -3.19 3.98
CA HIS A 5 -16.86 -1.76 3.65
C HIS A 5 -15.72 -1.34 2.71
N CYS A 6 -14.76 -2.23 2.45
CA CYS A 6 -13.61 -2.00 1.59
C CYS A 6 -13.46 -3.12 0.56
N ARG A 7 -13.02 -2.79 -0.66
CA ARG A 7 -12.69 -3.76 -1.71
C ARG A 7 -11.45 -3.31 -2.48
N ILE A 8 -10.73 -4.25 -3.10
CA ILE A 8 -9.74 -3.92 -4.13
C ILE A 8 -10.49 -3.30 -5.31
N ILE A 9 -10.21 -2.03 -5.59
CA ILE A 9 -10.85 -1.27 -6.68
C ILE A 9 -9.97 -1.18 -7.92
N ALA A 10 -8.66 -1.36 -7.76
CA ALA A 10 -7.71 -1.37 -8.86
C ALA A 10 -6.52 -2.27 -8.52
N HIS A 11 -5.97 -2.90 -9.55
CA HIS A 11 -4.67 -3.54 -9.51
C HIS A 11 -3.98 -3.31 -10.85
N PHE A 12 -2.66 -3.27 -10.84
CA PHE A 12 -1.85 -3.04 -12.02
C PHE A 12 -0.50 -3.71 -11.83
N ASN A 13 -0.15 -4.60 -12.76
CA ASN A 13 1.14 -5.25 -12.80
C ASN A 13 1.74 -5.00 -14.18
N SER A 14 3.01 -4.63 -14.23
CA SER A 14 3.76 -4.53 -15.48
C SER A 14 5.15 -5.10 -15.32
N HIS A 15 5.65 -5.71 -16.38
CA HIS A 15 7.00 -6.20 -16.51
C HIS A 15 7.55 -5.66 -17.83
N ASP A 16 8.76 -5.10 -17.80
CA ASP A 16 9.44 -4.73 -19.04
C ASP A 16 10.35 -5.87 -19.53
N SER A 17 10.82 -5.73 -20.76
CA SER A 17 11.74 -6.69 -21.38
C SER A 17 13.13 -6.72 -20.74
N GLU A 18 13.47 -5.69 -19.97
CA GLU A 18 14.79 -5.53 -19.32
C GLU A 18 14.82 -6.14 -17.91
N GLY A 19 13.66 -6.54 -17.37
CA GLY A 19 13.50 -7.22 -16.09
C GLY A 19 12.95 -6.34 -14.97
N ALA A 20 12.63 -5.07 -15.20
CA ALA A 20 11.95 -4.24 -14.22
C ALA A 20 10.49 -4.68 -14.06
N SER A 21 9.99 -4.59 -12.84
CA SER A 21 8.64 -5.04 -12.47
C SER A 21 7.95 -4.02 -11.57
N LEU A 22 6.69 -3.70 -11.88
CA LEU A 22 5.86 -2.80 -11.08
C LEU A 22 4.60 -3.54 -10.68
N TYR A 23 4.31 -3.57 -9.38
CA TYR A 23 3.10 -4.14 -8.80
C TYR A 23 2.36 -3.07 -8.04
N ARG A 24 1.06 -2.96 -8.26
CA ARG A 24 0.24 -1.94 -7.61
C ARG A 24 -1.16 -2.45 -7.36
N TYR A 25 -1.72 -2.10 -6.21
CA TYR A 25 -3.14 -2.28 -5.95
C TYR A 25 -3.69 -1.12 -5.12
N ALA A 26 -4.99 -0.90 -5.22
CA ALA A 26 -5.71 0.11 -4.45
C ALA A 26 -6.95 -0.50 -3.81
N PHE A 27 -7.11 -0.22 -2.52
CA PHE A 27 -8.32 -0.48 -1.76
C PHE A 27 -9.17 0.79 -1.72
N GLY A 28 -10.47 0.62 -1.88
CA GLY A 28 -11.43 1.71 -1.80
C GLY A 28 -12.66 1.32 -0.99
N THR A 29 -13.25 2.30 -0.32
CA THR A 29 -14.57 2.16 0.30
C THR A 29 -15.67 2.21 -0.76
N LEU A 30 -16.66 1.31 -0.68
CA LEU A 30 -17.77 1.24 -1.65
C LEU A 30 -18.69 2.49 -1.59
N PRO A 31 -19.33 2.87 -2.72
CA PRO A 31 -20.31 3.95 -2.75
C PRO A 31 -21.48 3.67 -1.80
N GLY A 32 -21.74 4.57 -0.85
CA GLY A 32 -22.80 4.40 0.16
C GLY A 32 -22.33 4.65 1.60
N HIS A 33 -21.01 4.62 1.85
CA HIS A 33 -20.43 5.01 3.15
C HIS A 33 -20.01 6.48 3.18
N LYS A 34 -20.32 7.17 4.28
CA LYS A 34 -20.03 8.61 4.47
C LYS A 34 -18.52 8.94 4.55
N PRO A 35 -17.66 8.00 4.98
CA PRO A 35 -16.23 8.00 4.66
C PRO A 35 -15.98 7.47 3.25
N THR A 36 -15.32 8.25 2.38
CA THR A 36 -14.76 7.70 1.14
C THR A 36 -13.24 7.76 1.20
N GLY A 37 -12.56 6.62 1.19
CA GLY A 37 -11.10 6.56 1.22
C GLY A 37 -10.56 5.63 0.16
N GLU A 38 -9.40 5.98 -0.39
CA GLU A 38 -8.58 5.13 -1.26
C GLU A 38 -7.21 4.97 -0.60
N GLU A 39 -6.74 3.73 -0.44
CA GLU A 39 -5.37 3.44 -0.06
C GLU A 39 -4.71 2.60 -1.14
N ARG A 40 -3.56 3.07 -1.61
CA ARG A 40 -2.81 2.50 -2.72
C ARG A 40 -1.44 2.06 -2.26
N PHE A 41 -1.05 0.90 -2.74
CA PHE A 41 0.23 0.27 -2.48
C PHE A 41 0.91 0.02 -3.81
N MET A 42 2.20 0.32 -3.86
CA MET A 42 3.00 0.15 -5.06
C MET A 42 4.39 -0.35 -4.69
N ILE A 43 4.86 -1.35 -5.43
CA ILE A 43 6.21 -1.89 -5.33
C ILE A 43 6.81 -1.87 -6.74
N GLU A 44 7.97 -1.26 -6.88
CA GLU A 44 8.76 -1.25 -8.11
C GLU A 44 10.10 -1.92 -7.84
N PHE A 45 10.46 -2.85 -8.70
CA PHE A 45 11.76 -3.51 -8.75
C PHE A 45 12.44 -3.07 -10.03
N ASP A 46 13.62 -2.48 -9.91
CA ASP A 46 14.42 -2.14 -11.08
C ASP A 46 15.44 -3.24 -11.43
N THR A 47 16.04 -3.10 -12.60
CA THR A 47 17.03 -4.03 -13.14
C THR A 47 18.34 -4.04 -12.34
N ALA A 48 18.58 -3.03 -11.49
CA ALA A 48 19.72 -2.95 -10.59
C ALA A 48 19.46 -3.63 -9.22
N GLY A 49 18.28 -4.25 -9.04
CA GLY A 49 17.89 -4.91 -7.80
C GLY A 49 17.47 -3.92 -6.69
N ARG A 50 17.20 -2.65 -7.03
CA ARG A 50 16.66 -1.67 -6.08
C ARG A 50 15.14 -1.82 -6.03
N VAL A 51 14.60 -1.66 -4.82
CA VAL A 51 13.17 -1.78 -4.55
C VAL A 51 12.64 -0.44 -4.06
N TRP A 52 11.62 0.07 -4.73
CA TRP A 52 10.86 1.23 -4.29
C TRP A 52 9.50 0.78 -3.77
N TYR A 53 9.13 1.27 -2.59
CA TYR A 53 7.85 1.00 -1.97
C TYR A 53 7.14 2.32 -1.67
N ASP A 54 5.94 2.49 -2.21
CA ASP A 54 5.09 3.69 -2.05
C ASP A 54 3.72 3.28 -1.49
N VAL A 55 3.28 4.01 -0.47
CA VAL A 55 1.95 3.88 0.13
C VAL A 55 1.28 5.24 0.11
N ARG A 56 0.11 5.34 -0.51
CA ARG A 56 -0.67 6.58 -0.59
C ARG A 56 -2.09 6.33 -0.09
N ALA A 57 -2.46 7.04 0.96
CA ALA A 57 -3.82 7.04 1.48
C ALA A 57 -4.48 8.41 1.25
N PHE A 58 -5.69 8.40 0.71
CA PHE A 58 -6.56 9.56 0.58
C PHE A 58 -7.86 9.30 1.32
N SER A 59 -8.38 10.30 2.00
CA SER A 59 -9.68 10.20 2.67
C SER A 59 -10.48 11.49 2.43
N LYS A 60 -11.70 11.33 1.91
CA LYS A 60 -12.69 12.39 1.73
C LYS A 60 -13.82 12.17 2.72
N PHE A 61 -14.07 13.17 3.57
CA PHE A 61 -15.13 13.14 4.55
C PHE A 61 -16.01 14.38 4.42
N ARG A 62 -17.33 14.19 4.32
CA ARG A 62 -18.29 15.29 4.05
C ARG A 62 -18.91 15.90 5.33
N HIS A 63 -18.51 15.49 6.54
CA HIS A 63 -19.18 15.89 7.79
C HIS A 63 -18.23 16.51 8.85
N PRO A 64 -18.60 17.62 9.53
CA PRO A 64 -17.73 18.32 10.49
C PRO A 64 -17.29 17.46 11.70
N LEU A 65 -18.13 16.53 12.17
CA LEU A 65 -17.78 15.56 13.22
C LEU A 65 -16.57 14.67 12.87
N VAL A 66 -16.27 14.50 11.58
CA VAL A 66 -15.13 13.70 11.13
C VAL A 66 -13.80 14.40 11.46
N ARG A 67 -13.78 15.73 11.60
CA ARG A 67 -12.55 16.47 11.92
C ARG A 67 -11.89 16.00 13.22
N LEU A 68 -12.67 15.44 14.15
CA LEU A 68 -12.19 14.86 15.41
C LEU A 68 -11.55 13.47 15.25
N VAL A 69 -12.01 12.66 14.30
CA VAL A 69 -11.46 11.31 14.02
C VAL A 69 -10.37 11.32 12.94
N THR A 70 -10.29 12.37 12.12
CA THR A 70 -9.21 12.58 11.13
C THR A 70 -7.79 12.47 11.72
N PRO A 71 -7.43 13.09 12.86
CA PRO A 71 -6.07 12.96 13.41
C PRO A 71 -5.75 11.52 13.82
N VAL A 72 -6.72 10.80 14.38
CA VAL A 72 -6.57 9.38 14.73
C VAL A 72 -6.36 8.55 13.46
N ALA A 73 -7.18 8.75 12.43
CA ALA A 73 -7.05 8.04 11.16
C ALA A 73 -5.69 8.31 10.49
N LYS A 74 -5.22 9.57 10.48
CA LYS A 74 -3.89 9.92 9.97
C LYS A 74 -2.75 9.30 10.79
N SER A 75 -2.91 9.24 12.11
CA SER A 75 -1.93 8.57 12.99
C SER A 75 -1.85 7.07 12.69
N MET A 76 -3.00 6.41 12.52
CA MET A 76 -3.05 5.00 12.13
C MET A 76 -2.44 4.75 10.76
N GLN A 77 -2.76 5.57 9.75
CA GLN A 77 -2.13 5.50 8.42
C GLN A 77 -0.62 5.69 8.49
N SER A 78 -0.14 6.67 9.28
CA SER A 78 1.30 6.93 9.42
C SER A 78 2.02 5.78 10.12
N ARG A 79 1.39 5.19 11.15
CA ARG A 79 1.92 4.03 11.85
C ARG A 79 2.01 2.83 10.91
N PHE A 80 0.92 2.55 10.20
CA PHE A 80 0.87 1.46 9.24
C PHE A 80 1.91 1.63 8.13
N ALA A 81 2.07 2.83 7.57
CA ALA A 81 3.11 3.10 6.57
C ALA A 81 4.52 2.81 7.09
N ARG A 82 4.82 3.14 8.35
CA ARG A 82 6.12 2.82 8.98
C ARG A 82 6.31 1.32 9.15
N GLU A 83 5.30 0.64 9.70
CA GLU A 83 5.33 -0.81 9.93
C GLU A 83 5.45 -1.58 8.62
N SER A 84 4.76 -1.14 7.55
CA SER A 84 4.82 -1.79 6.25
C SER A 84 6.15 -1.58 5.53
N ILE A 85 6.75 -0.39 5.64
CA ILE A 85 8.11 -0.13 5.15
C ILE A 85 9.13 -1.05 5.83
N GLU A 86 9.04 -1.20 7.15
CA GLU A 86 9.96 -2.05 7.91
C GLU A 86 9.80 -3.52 7.53
N ALA A 87 8.56 -4.01 7.44
CA ALA A 87 8.28 -5.36 6.98
C ALA A 87 8.83 -5.63 5.58
N MET A 88 8.70 -4.65 4.66
CA MET A 88 9.26 -4.77 3.30
C MET A 88 10.79 -4.84 3.31
N ARG A 89 11.45 -4.00 4.11
CA ARG A 89 12.92 -4.03 4.28
C ARG A 89 13.41 -5.39 4.77
N GLN A 90 12.73 -5.95 5.77
CA GLN A 90 13.06 -7.27 6.30
C GLN A 90 12.85 -8.39 5.27
N ALA A 91 11.76 -8.34 4.50
CA ALA A 91 11.49 -9.29 3.44
C ALA A 91 12.58 -9.25 2.35
N VAL A 92 12.94 -8.06 1.88
CA VAL A 92 14.01 -7.88 0.87
C VAL A 92 15.36 -8.35 1.40
N ALA A 93 15.72 -8.00 2.64
CA ALA A 93 16.97 -8.44 3.25
C ALA A 93 17.06 -9.97 3.35
N LYS A 94 15.95 -10.63 3.71
CA LYS A 94 15.85 -12.09 3.76
C LYS A 94 16.05 -12.71 2.38
N GLU A 95 15.37 -12.22 1.35
CA GLU A 95 15.51 -12.74 -0.02
C GLU A 95 16.94 -12.54 -0.56
N LEU A 96 17.55 -11.37 -0.33
CA LEU A 96 18.93 -11.11 -0.71
C LEU A 96 19.91 -12.06 0.00
N SER A 97 19.67 -12.40 1.26
CA SER A 97 20.50 -13.36 2.00
C SER A 97 20.37 -14.80 1.49
N SER A 98 19.15 -15.20 1.12
CA SER A 98 18.85 -16.53 0.53
C SER A 98 19.51 -16.73 -0.83
N CYS A 99 19.52 -15.68 -1.65
CA CYS A 99 20.18 -15.70 -2.96
C CYS A 99 21.71 -15.84 -2.82
N LYS A 100 22.32 -15.17 -1.83
CA LYS A 100 23.76 -15.26 -1.54
C LYS A 100 24.22 -16.60 -0.99
N SER A 101 23.35 -17.37 -0.32
CA SER A 101 23.69 -18.73 0.16
C SER A 101 23.55 -19.82 -0.90
N SER A 102 22.94 -19.49 -2.05
CA SER A 102 22.66 -20.42 -3.16
C SER A 102 23.60 -20.22 -4.36
N SER A 103 24.61 -19.35 -4.23
CA SER A 103 25.76 -19.16 -5.14
C SER A 103 27.05 -19.45 -4.39
#